data_AF-A0A7X7VFK7-F1
#
_entry.id   AF-A0A7X7VFK7-F1
#
_cell.length_a   1.000
_cell.length_b   1.000
_cell.length_c   1.000
_cell.angle_alpha   90.00
_cell.angle_beta   90.00
_cell.angle_gamma   90.00
#
_symmetry.space_group_name_H-M   'P 1'
#
loop_
_entity.id
_entity.type
_entity.pdbx_description
1 polymer ?
#
loop_
_entity_poly.entity_id
_entity_poly.type
_entity_poly.pdbx_seq_one_letter_code
_entity_poly.pdbx_strand_id
1 'polypeptide(L)'
;MKRTVIVALIAVAVLLAGAPVLKAQEAGPEALIGRARAVTLSPHFSREEITQALVGVLDAALLVLPATSYEAEFRGRIETVRKMFDEGGLLEDKIRQYLGLAYKLASGGQAWTVPAELASAYREADIIDRAKKICVALLDRALAGIEAGRREEAVRDLVAFVLFVVTPVEA
;
A
#
# COMPACT_ATOMS: atom_id res chain seq x y z
N MET A 1 -6.71 -62.21 -14.43
CA MET A 1 -6.31 -61.44 -13.23
C MET A 1 -5.35 -60.34 -13.66
N LYS A 2 -5.36 -59.15 -13.02
CA LYS A 2 -4.41 -58.01 -13.25
C LYS A 2 -4.58 -57.37 -14.67
N ARG A 3 -4.79 -56.06 -14.92
CA ARG A 3 -4.50 -54.76 -14.22
C ARG A 3 -3.01 -54.63 -13.87
N THR A 4 -2.23 -53.64 -14.30
CA THR A 4 -2.49 -52.29 -14.91
C THR A 4 -1.29 -52.00 -15.86
N VAL A 5 -1.04 -50.90 -16.59
CA VAL A 5 -1.46 -49.47 -16.55
C VAL A 5 -1.46 -48.89 -17.99
N ILE A 6 -2.32 -47.90 -18.28
CA ILE A 6 -2.09 -46.90 -19.35
C ILE A 6 -2.35 -45.51 -18.74
N VAL A 7 -1.28 -44.81 -18.31
CA VAL A 7 -1.35 -43.45 -17.75
C VAL A 7 -0.03 -42.72 -18.06
N ALA A 8 0.00 -41.97 -19.16
CA ALA A 8 0.94 -40.86 -19.40
C ALA A 8 0.65 -40.22 -20.78
N LEU A 9 -0.18 -39.16 -20.85
CA LEU A 9 -0.17 -38.13 -21.92
C LEU A 9 -1.17 -36.96 -21.75
N ILE A 10 -1.48 -36.52 -20.51
CA ILE A 10 -2.17 -35.23 -20.27
C ILE A 10 -1.45 -34.46 -19.17
N ALA A 11 -0.25 -33.92 -19.49
CA ALA A 11 0.58 -33.20 -18.53
C ALA A 11 1.47 -32.08 -19.13
N VAL A 12 1.35 -31.75 -20.43
CA VAL A 12 2.19 -30.74 -21.10
C VAL A 12 1.32 -29.80 -21.96
N ALA A 13 0.55 -28.95 -21.29
CA ALA A 13 -0.25 -27.88 -21.92
C ALA A 13 -0.36 -26.59 -21.08
N VAL A 14 -0.21 -26.69 -19.75
CA VAL A 14 -0.45 -25.56 -18.82
C VAL A 14 0.80 -24.68 -18.61
N LEU A 15 2.01 -25.19 -18.87
CA LEU A 15 3.28 -24.55 -18.52
C LEU A 15 3.60 -23.23 -19.26
N LEU A 16 2.85 -22.86 -20.30
CA LEU A 16 3.02 -21.58 -21.01
C LEU A 16 2.04 -20.48 -20.58
N ALA A 17 1.04 -20.79 -19.74
CA ALA A 17 0.10 -19.80 -19.20
C ALA A 17 0.57 -19.17 -17.87
N GLY A 18 1.64 -19.67 -17.26
CA GLY A 18 2.10 -19.24 -15.92
C GLY A 18 2.76 -17.86 -15.86
N ALA A 19 3.36 -17.38 -16.96
CA ALA A 19 4.09 -16.11 -16.98
C ALA A 19 3.24 -14.86 -16.60
N PRO A 20 2.03 -14.65 -17.14
CA PRO A 20 1.17 -13.55 -16.68
C PRO A 20 0.66 -13.75 -15.25
N VAL A 21 0.43 -14.99 -14.80
CA VAL A 21 -0.03 -15.29 -13.43
C VAL A 21 1.04 -14.93 -12.40
N LEU A 22 2.30 -15.32 -12.66
CA LEU A 22 3.44 -14.98 -11.80
C LEU A 22 3.66 -13.46 -11.74
N LYS A 23 3.65 -12.76 -12.88
CA LYS A 23 3.77 -11.29 -12.89
C LYS A 23 2.60 -10.59 -12.22
N ALA A 24 1.38 -11.09 -12.36
CA ALA A 24 0.22 -10.57 -11.64
C ALA A 24 0.31 -10.83 -10.12
N GLN A 25 0.95 -11.93 -9.70
CA GLN A 25 1.23 -12.23 -8.30
C GLN A 25 2.34 -11.34 -7.72
N GLU A 26 3.38 -11.02 -8.51
CA GLU A 26 4.42 -10.04 -8.14
C GLU A 26 3.88 -8.60 -8.09
N ALA A 27 2.89 -8.26 -8.92
CA ALA A 27 2.25 -6.94 -9.00
C ALA A 27 0.93 -6.83 -8.21
N GLY A 28 0.50 -7.87 -7.49
CA GLY A 28 -0.73 -7.87 -6.70
C GLY A 28 -0.66 -6.90 -5.51
N PRO A 29 -1.82 -6.42 -4.99
CA PRO A 29 -1.84 -5.46 -3.89
C PRO A 29 -1.14 -6.01 -2.64
N GLU A 30 -1.27 -7.30 -2.34
CA GLU A 30 -0.60 -7.95 -1.21
C GLU A 30 0.93 -7.93 -1.36
N ALA A 31 1.45 -8.12 -2.58
CA ALA A 31 2.88 -8.08 -2.87
C ALA A 31 3.45 -6.66 -2.84
N LEU A 32 2.68 -5.68 -3.32
CA LEU A 32 2.99 -4.26 -3.23
C LEU A 32 3.05 -3.79 -1.76
N ILE A 33 2.06 -4.14 -0.95
CA ILE A 33 2.01 -3.86 0.49
C ILE A 33 3.16 -4.58 1.23
N GLY A 34 3.43 -5.84 0.89
CA GLY A 34 4.54 -6.61 1.45
C GLY A 34 5.90 -5.97 1.20
N ARG A 35 6.15 -5.40 0.01
CA ARG A 35 7.36 -4.62 -0.29
C ARG A 35 7.47 -3.38 0.59
N ALA A 36 6.40 -2.58 0.70
CA ALA A 36 6.42 -1.37 1.54
C ALA A 36 6.61 -1.69 3.04
N ARG A 37 6.06 -2.81 3.51
CA ARG A 37 6.26 -3.33 4.86
C ARG A 37 7.73 -3.71 5.11
N ALA A 38 8.37 -4.37 4.15
CA ALA A 38 9.78 -4.72 4.22
C ALA A 38 10.69 -3.47 4.27
N VAL A 39 10.45 -2.48 3.41
CA VAL A 39 11.19 -1.20 3.41
C VAL A 39 11.00 -0.45 4.74
N THR A 40 9.77 -0.37 5.26
CA THR A 40 9.45 0.27 6.55
C THR A 40 10.21 -0.37 7.73
N LEU A 41 10.33 -1.70 7.72
CA LEU A 41 11.03 -2.46 8.77
C LEU A 41 12.57 -2.44 8.61
N SER A 42 13.10 -2.08 7.44
CA SER A 42 14.54 -2.07 7.19
C SER A 42 15.28 -1.12 8.15
N PRO A 43 16.49 -1.46 8.63
CA PRO A 43 17.34 -0.51 9.35
C PRO A 43 17.78 0.67 8.48
N HIS A 44 17.95 0.43 7.17
CA HIS A 44 18.38 1.41 6.18
C HIS A 44 17.62 1.22 4.86
N PHE A 45 17.24 2.33 4.21
CA PHE A 45 16.70 2.32 2.86
C PHE A 45 17.17 3.59 2.13
N SER A 46 17.33 3.49 0.81
CA SER A 46 17.57 4.63 -0.06
C SER A 46 16.28 5.44 -0.31
N ARG A 47 16.43 6.67 -0.82
CA ARG A 47 15.28 7.48 -1.29
C ARG A 47 14.47 6.73 -2.34
N GLU A 48 15.12 6.00 -3.24
CA GLU A 48 14.44 5.25 -4.30
C GLU A 48 13.58 4.12 -3.74
N GLU A 49 14.10 3.33 -2.79
CA GLU A 49 13.35 2.23 -2.18
C GLU A 49 12.10 2.71 -1.43
N ILE A 50 12.16 3.86 -0.75
CA ILE A 50 10.96 4.43 -0.10
C ILE A 50 10.01 5.08 -1.11
N THR A 51 10.49 5.75 -2.17
CA THR A 51 9.63 6.23 -3.26
C THR A 51 8.86 5.09 -3.91
N GLN A 52 9.56 4.01 -4.31
CA GLN A 52 8.94 2.84 -4.94
C GLN A 52 7.99 2.09 -3.99
N ALA A 53 8.29 2.06 -2.68
CA ALA A 53 7.36 1.54 -1.67
C ALA A 53 6.08 2.38 -1.57
N LEU A 54 6.19 3.72 -1.58
CA LEU A 54 5.04 4.62 -1.50
C LEU A 54 4.20 4.58 -2.79
N VAL A 55 4.82 4.63 -3.97
CA VAL A 55 4.15 4.42 -5.26
C VAL A 55 3.44 3.05 -5.26
N GLY A 56 4.10 2.00 -4.78
CA GLY A 56 3.51 0.66 -4.72
C GLY A 56 2.28 0.56 -3.81
N VAL A 57 2.26 1.25 -2.67
CA VAL A 57 1.07 1.32 -1.80
C VAL A 57 -0.06 2.11 -2.46
N LEU A 58 0.26 3.15 -3.22
CA LEU A 58 -0.74 3.89 -4.01
C LEU A 58 -1.34 3.02 -5.14
N ASP A 59 -0.53 2.21 -5.82
CA ASP A 59 -1.02 1.22 -6.79
C ASP A 59 -1.86 0.13 -6.13
N ALA A 60 -1.46 -0.36 -4.94
CA ALA A 60 -2.27 -1.30 -4.17
C ALA A 60 -3.65 -0.70 -3.81
N ALA A 61 -3.71 0.58 -3.43
CA ALA A 61 -4.97 1.28 -3.18
C ALA A 61 -5.84 1.36 -4.44
N LEU A 62 -5.26 1.66 -5.61
CA LEU A 62 -5.98 1.70 -6.90
C LEU A 62 -6.47 0.33 -7.39
N LEU A 63 -5.82 -0.77 -6.98
CA LEU A 63 -6.22 -2.15 -7.28
C LEU A 63 -7.29 -2.70 -6.32
N VAL A 64 -7.31 -2.22 -5.07
CA VAL A 64 -8.23 -2.69 -4.02
C VAL A 64 -9.55 -1.90 -4.02
N LEU A 65 -9.53 -0.64 -4.45
CA LEU A 65 -10.68 0.28 -4.51
C LEU A 65 -11.93 -0.41 -5.10
N PRO A 66 -13.02 -0.55 -4.32
CA PRO A 66 -14.28 -1.06 -4.85
C PRO A 66 -14.98 0.01 -5.70
N ALA A 67 -15.98 -0.40 -6.47
CA ALA A 67 -16.79 0.53 -7.25
C ALA A 67 -17.61 1.46 -6.33
N THR A 68 -17.24 2.74 -6.27
CA THR A 68 -17.92 3.77 -5.47
C THR A 68 -18.27 4.99 -6.32
N SER A 69 -19.18 5.84 -5.83
CA SER A 69 -19.52 7.11 -6.49
C SER A 69 -18.36 8.11 -6.57
N TYR A 70 -17.30 7.89 -5.79
CA TYR A 70 -16.11 8.74 -5.73
C TYR A 70 -14.89 8.16 -6.46
N GLU A 71 -15.00 6.98 -7.10
CA GLU A 71 -13.86 6.23 -7.64
C GLU A 71 -12.97 7.07 -8.58
N ALA A 72 -13.59 7.78 -9.53
CA ALA A 72 -12.86 8.60 -10.51
C ALA A 72 -12.12 9.78 -9.86
N GLU A 73 -12.69 10.40 -8.83
CA GLU A 73 -12.04 11.49 -8.11
C GLU A 73 -10.86 10.97 -7.28
N PHE A 74 -11.06 9.86 -6.56
CA PHE A 74 -9.99 9.19 -5.81
C PHE A 74 -8.84 8.79 -6.74
N ARG A 75 -9.16 8.13 -7.86
CA ARG A 75 -8.19 7.66 -8.86
C ARG A 75 -7.33 8.81 -9.38
N GLY A 76 -7.94 9.89 -9.86
CA GLY A 76 -7.21 11.07 -10.34
C GLY A 76 -6.34 11.76 -9.28
N ARG A 77 -6.77 11.76 -8.01
CA ARG A 77 -5.95 12.28 -6.89
C ARG A 77 -4.71 11.42 -6.64
N ILE A 78 -4.86 10.10 -6.61
CA ILE A 78 -3.74 9.16 -6.40
C ILE A 78 -2.78 9.17 -7.60
N GLU A 79 -3.29 9.19 -8.83
CA GLU A 79 -2.46 9.28 -10.05
C GLU A 79 -1.67 10.60 -10.10
N THR A 80 -2.26 11.71 -9.63
CA THR A 80 -1.52 12.98 -9.48
C THR A 80 -0.37 12.86 -8.48
N VAL A 81 -0.57 12.19 -7.34
CA VAL A 81 0.50 11.99 -6.35
C VAL A 81 1.60 11.06 -6.87
N ARG A 82 1.25 9.96 -7.55
CA ARG A 82 2.23 9.05 -8.17
C ARG A 82 3.13 9.81 -9.14
N LYS A 83 2.54 10.63 -10.02
CA LYS A 83 3.32 11.49 -10.91
C LYS A 83 4.25 12.47 -10.15
N MET A 84 3.80 13.06 -9.04
CA MET A 84 4.66 13.94 -8.24
C MET A 84 5.82 13.20 -7.57
N PHE A 85 5.61 11.94 -7.15
CA PHE A 85 6.68 11.05 -6.68
C PHE A 85 7.69 10.74 -7.81
N ASP A 86 7.23 10.48 -9.04
CA ASP A 86 8.09 10.28 -10.21
C ASP A 86 8.89 11.55 -10.59
N GLU A 87 8.29 12.74 -10.41
CA GLU A 87 8.95 14.05 -10.55
C GLU A 87 9.88 14.37 -9.35
N GLY A 88 9.97 13.46 -8.37
CA GLY A 88 10.90 13.51 -7.23
C GLY A 88 10.38 14.26 -6.00
N GLY A 89 9.21 14.88 -6.06
CA GLY A 89 8.56 15.51 -4.92
C GLY A 89 8.09 14.45 -3.92
N LEU A 90 8.51 14.55 -2.66
CA LEU A 90 8.05 13.63 -1.58
C LEU A 90 7.33 14.36 -0.45
N LEU A 91 7.91 15.45 0.05
CA LEU A 91 7.43 16.17 1.24
C LEU A 91 6.67 17.46 0.90
N GLU A 92 6.13 17.58 -0.30
CA GLU A 92 5.39 18.78 -0.73
C GLU A 92 4.00 18.86 -0.09
N ASP A 93 3.62 20.08 0.32
CA ASP A 93 2.29 20.40 0.84
C ASP A 93 1.16 19.97 -0.10
N LYS A 94 1.37 20.09 -1.41
CA LYS A 94 0.41 19.70 -2.44
C LYS A 94 0.18 18.18 -2.50
N ILE A 95 1.21 17.37 -2.22
CA ILE A 95 1.09 15.91 -2.06
C ILE A 95 0.21 15.61 -0.85
N ARG A 96 0.49 16.24 0.30
CA ARG A 96 -0.34 16.08 1.52
C ARG A 96 -1.79 16.51 1.29
N GLN A 97 -2.03 17.56 0.51
CA GLN A 97 -3.39 17.99 0.14
C GLN A 97 -4.12 16.96 -0.73
N TYR A 98 -3.49 16.41 -1.78
CA TYR A 98 -4.12 15.37 -2.61
C TYR A 98 -4.38 14.08 -1.82
N LEU A 99 -3.42 13.62 -1.02
CA LEU A 99 -3.58 12.43 -0.16
C LEU A 99 -4.64 12.66 0.92
N GLY A 100 -4.68 13.82 1.57
CA GLY A 100 -5.69 14.16 2.58
C GLY A 100 -7.11 14.21 1.99
N LEU A 101 -7.26 14.69 0.76
CA LEU A 101 -8.54 14.65 0.04
C LEU A 101 -8.91 13.24 -0.40
N ALA A 102 -7.96 12.42 -0.87
CA ALA A 102 -8.21 11.01 -1.20
C ALA A 102 -8.59 10.18 0.04
N TYR A 103 -7.90 10.38 1.17
CA TYR A 103 -8.27 9.81 2.47
C TYR A 103 -9.68 10.22 2.87
N LYS A 104 -10.04 11.50 2.72
CA LYS A 104 -11.37 12.03 3.06
C LYS A 104 -12.50 11.37 2.27
N LEU A 105 -12.25 10.91 1.04
CA LEU A 105 -13.22 10.11 0.28
C LEU A 105 -13.38 8.71 0.91
N ALA A 106 -12.27 7.99 1.11
CA ALA A 106 -12.26 6.63 1.66
C ALA A 106 -12.59 6.53 3.17
N SER A 107 -12.70 7.66 3.88
CA SER A 107 -13.01 7.74 5.32
C SER A 107 -14.45 8.19 5.61
N GLY A 108 -15.30 8.32 4.58
CA GLY A 108 -16.67 8.84 4.75
C GLY A 108 -16.74 10.32 5.13
N GLY A 109 -15.75 11.11 4.73
CA GLY A 109 -15.69 12.56 4.98
C GLY A 109 -14.81 12.98 6.15
N GLN A 110 -14.15 12.06 6.86
CA GLN A 110 -13.25 12.39 7.96
C GLN A 110 -11.88 12.89 7.45
N ALA A 111 -11.39 13.98 8.03
CA ALA A 111 -10.00 14.41 7.81
C ALA A 111 -9.02 13.43 8.49
N TRP A 112 -7.83 13.27 7.91
CA TRP A 112 -6.73 12.57 8.57
C TRP A 112 -6.11 13.47 9.65
N THR A 113 -5.65 12.86 10.74
CA THR A 113 -4.91 13.54 11.81
C THR A 113 -3.67 12.74 12.18
N VAL A 114 -2.62 13.42 12.66
CA VAL A 114 -1.43 12.77 13.19
C VAL A 114 -1.83 11.90 14.41
N PRO A 115 -1.42 10.63 14.48
CA PRO A 115 -1.67 9.77 15.63
C PRO A 115 -1.12 10.36 16.93
N ALA A 116 -1.98 10.47 17.94
CA ALA A 116 -1.67 11.15 19.20
C ALA A 116 -0.50 10.53 19.97
N GLU A 117 -0.20 9.25 19.74
CA GLU A 117 0.88 8.55 20.44
C GLU A 117 2.29 8.92 19.95
N LEU A 118 2.42 9.72 18.89
CA LEU A 118 3.68 10.41 18.58
C LEU A 118 3.93 11.59 19.54
N ALA A 119 2.89 12.36 19.86
CA ALA A 119 2.99 13.57 20.70
C ALA A 119 3.35 13.30 22.17
N SER A 120 3.38 12.03 22.59
CA SER A 120 3.76 11.58 23.94
C SER A 120 5.20 11.08 24.08
N ALA A 121 5.98 11.03 22.99
CA ALA A 121 7.33 10.44 23.01
C ALA A 121 8.42 11.53 23.19
N TYR A 122 9.09 11.53 24.35
CA TYR A 122 10.11 12.53 24.73
C TYR A 122 11.50 12.34 24.08
N ARG A 123 11.67 11.40 23.14
CA ARG A 123 12.96 11.08 22.52
C ARG A 123 12.78 10.69 21.05
N GLU A 124 13.66 11.21 20.20
CA GLU A 124 13.67 10.96 18.75
C GLU A 124 13.68 9.47 18.39
N ALA A 125 14.51 8.66 19.07
CA ALA A 125 14.55 7.22 18.85
C ALA A 125 13.20 6.54 19.15
N ASP A 126 12.52 6.94 20.24
CA ASP A 126 11.21 6.41 20.62
C ASP A 126 10.11 6.88 19.63
N ILE A 127 10.22 8.10 19.08
CA ILE A 127 9.36 8.63 18.02
C ILE A 127 9.49 7.78 16.74
N ILE A 128 10.71 7.54 16.25
CA ILE A 128 10.94 6.75 15.03
C ILE A 128 10.46 5.31 15.20
N ASP A 129 10.71 4.70 16.36
CA ASP A 129 10.27 3.34 16.65
C ASP A 129 8.74 3.24 16.79
N ARG A 130 8.08 4.28 17.32
CA ARG A 130 6.61 4.40 17.33
C ARG A 130 6.06 4.61 15.93
N ALA A 131 6.70 5.45 15.11
CA ALA A 131 6.32 5.71 13.73
C ALA A 131 6.38 4.44 12.87
N LYS A 132 7.46 3.65 12.96
CA LYS A 132 7.55 2.32 12.30
C LYS A 132 6.42 1.38 12.73
N LYS A 133 6.09 1.33 14.03
CA LYS A 133 4.98 0.51 14.56
C LYS A 133 3.61 0.96 14.02
N ILE A 134 3.36 2.26 13.92
CA ILE A 134 2.14 2.83 13.32
C ILE A 134 2.05 2.47 11.82
N CYS A 135 3.12 2.68 11.06
CA CYS A 135 3.19 2.34 9.64
C CYS A 135 2.89 0.87 9.37
N VAL A 136 3.56 -0.04 10.09
CA VAL A 136 3.32 -1.48 9.96
C VAL A 136 1.88 -1.86 10.35
N ALA A 137 1.34 -1.25 11.41
CA ALA A 137 -0.06 -1.48 11.82
C ALA A 137 -1.10 -0.92 10.83
N LEU A 138 -0.75 0.01 9.93
CA LEU A 138 -1.60 0.44 8.83
C LEU A 138 -1.56 -0.58 7.67
N LEU A 139 -0.37 -1.03 7.28
CA LEU A 139 -0.19 -2.03 6.22
C LEU A 139 -0.79 -3.39 6.60
N ASP A 140 -0.62 -3.84 7.84
CA ASP A 140 -1.17 -5.12 8.34
C ASP A 140 -2.71 -5.08 8.44
N ARG A 141 -3.29 -3.93 8.81
CA ARG A 141 -4.74 -3.72 8.76
C ARG A 141 -5.28 -3.69 7.33
N ALA A 142 -4.54 -3.09 6.39
CA ALA A 142 -4.94 -3.09 4.99
C ALA A 142 -4.98 -4.51 4.41
N LEU A 143 -3.97 -5.35 4.69
CA LEU A 143 -3.97 -6.77 4.31
C LEU A 143 -5.18 -7.52 4.90
N ALA A 144 -5.42 -7.40 6.21
CA ALA A 144 -6.57 -8.00 6.88
C ALA A 144 -7.93 -7.38 6.47
N GLY A 145 -7.94 -6.21 5.83
CA GLY A 145 -9.09 -5.59 5.19
C GLY A 145 -9.36 -6.19 3.81
N ILE A 146 -8.32 -6.41 3.01
CA ILE A 146 -8.39 -7.06 1.69
C ILE A 146 -8.90 -8.50 1.82
N GLU A 147 -8.26 -9.30 2.68
CA GLU A 147 -8.61 -10.72 2.92
C GLU A 147 -10.07 -10.89 3.36
N ALA A 148 -10.54 -10.02 4.25
CA ALA A 148 -11.90 -10.05 4.78
C ALA A 148 -12.91 -9.18 3.99
N GLY A 149 -12.55 -8.73 2.78
CA GLY A 149 -13.44 -8.00 1.86
C GLY A 149 -13.79 -6.55 2.24
N ARG A 150 -13.27 -6.01 3.34
CA ARG A 150 -13.46 -4.61 3.80
C ARG A 150 -12.56 -3.66 3.02
N ARG A 151 -12.78 -3.58 1.70
CA ARG A 151 -11.88 -2.92 0.74
C ARG A 151 -11.76 -1.40 0.95
N GLU A 152 -12.82 -0.69 1.32
CA GLU A 152 -12.73 0.76 1.62
C GLU A 152 -11.87 1.04 2.86
N GLU A 153 -11.98 0.22 3.92
CA GLU A 153 -11.11 0.33 5.10
C GLU A 153 -9.63 0.09 4.74
N ALA A 154 -9.36 -0.90 3.87
CA ALA A 154 -8.02 -1.16 3.39
C ALA A 154 -7.47 0.02 2.58
N VAL A 155 -8.23 0.57 1.64
CA VAL A 155 -7.84 1.77 0.87
C VAL A 155 -7.57 2.97 1.78
N ARG A 156 -8.43 3.22 2.77
CA ARG A 156 -8.24 4.27 3.78
C ARG A 156 -6.91 4.10 4.52
N ASP A 157 -6.62 2.88 5.01
CA ASP A 157 -5.41 2.61 5.79
C ASP A 157 -4.13 2.63 4.92
N LEU A 158 -4.22 2.27 3.63
CA LEU A 158 -3.13 2.43 2.65
C LEU A 158 -2.80 3.90 2.37
N VAL A 159 -3.82 4.74 2.12
CA VAL A 159 -3.61 6.19 1.94
C VAL A 159 -3.08 6.83 3.22
N ALA A 160 -3.58 6.41 4.39
CA ALA A 160 -3.08 6.89 5.67
C ALA A 160 -1.61 6.52 5.94
N PHE A 161 -1.12 5.36 5.49
CA PHE A 161 0.31 5.01 5.53
C PHE A 161 1.13 6.00 4.70
N VAL A 162 0.76 6.24 3.44
CA VAL A 162 1.52 7.15 2.56
C VAL A 162 1.49 8.58 3.12
N LEU A 163 0.32 9.05 3.53
CA LEU A 163 0.11 10.39 4.11
C LEU A 163 0.94 10.58 5.40
N PHE A 164 0.98 9.57 6.28
CA PHE A 164 1.82 9.58 7.48
C PHE A 164 3.31 9.69 7.14
N VAL A 165 3.81 8.91 6.16
CA VAL A 165 5.24 8.92 5.76
C VAL A 165 5.66 10.24 5.11
N VAL A 166 4.77 10.91 4.35
CA VAL A 166 5.07 12.22 3.72
C VAL A 166 4.71 13.44 4.57
N THR A 167 4.27 13.22 5.81
CA THR A 167 4.01 14.28 6.79
C THR A 167 5.20 14.46 7.71
N PRO A 168 5.87 15.63 7.69
CA PRO A 168 6.88 15.95 8.68
C PRO A 168 6.29 15.85 10.09
N VAL A 169 6.96 15.08 10.95
CA VAL A 169 6.71 15.12 12.39
C VAL A 169 7.58 16.26 12.94
N GLU A 170 6.94 17.34 13.40
CA GLU A 170 7.63 18.38 14.15
C GLU A 170 8.07 17.82 15.52
N ALA A 171 9.29 18.14 15.93
CA ALA A 171 9.97 17.61 17.11
C ALA A 171 10.68 18.72 17.91
#